data_AF-A0A2G6NXY5-F1
#
_entry.id   AF-A0A2G6NXY5-F1
#
_cell.length_a   1.000
_cell.length_b   1.000
_cell.length_c   1.000
_cell.angle_alpha   90.00
_cell.angle_beta   90.00
_cell.angle_gamma   90.00
#
_symmetry.space_group_name_H-M   'P 1'
#
loop_
_entity.id
_entity.type
_entity.pdbx_description
1 polymer ?
#
loop_
_entity_poly.entity_id
_entity_poly.type
_entity_poly.pdbx_seq_one_letter_code
_entity_poly.pdbx_strand_id
1 'polypeptide(L)'
;RQIFQGTDAGVRVLDALEFGSSKTIDLHRHFLQPGYDILADYGVREFCAIGSQTLKLLRLVPVRYLKEDSSDNTVRTSAGNLNFNYVRLVPTPEAFELEVRELQQAIHSRLEDEKVRPDWYTRQAVRLATERVPIPFALVYETAHMGEDIGILKGRDNRDRVLPLLRQALAVSSDEEYRDVARAWQEVTDDTQRRIGRRKGQQHWDLHHQYEGHSQLVFRLNDQFGDPVEEFDLTFRSGGGANRTRLEDMIEDKHINRKHRGTVLYYLRTQRYKGSDGNLKITDRLREVAPLDFEITGYEPRSRQIAYLPVRIRLTAKQVQELIQPFRTTIVDVQMLRLPHRDVFRLRRAE
;
A
#
# COMPACT_ATOMS: atom_id res chain seq x y z
N ARG A 1 21.97 26.26 10.23
CA ARG A 1 21.62 24.86 10.58
C ARG A 1 20.66 24.73 11.79
N GLN A 2 20.05 25.81 12.30
CA GLN A 2 19.23 25.78 13.54
C GLN A 2 17.70 25.87 13.34
N ILE A 3 17.17 25.87 12.11
CA ILE A 3 15.72 25.99 11.85
C ILE A 3 14.98 24.63 11.92
N PHE A 4 15.71 23.52 12.12
CA PHE A 4 15.16 22.15 12.15
C PHE A 4 15.42 21.40 13.47
N GLN A 5 15.65 22.09 14.58
CA GLN A 5 15.60 21.44 15.90
C GLN A 5 14.14 21.34 16.34
N GLY A 6 13.39 20.44 15.69
CA GLY A 6 12.15 19.92 16.28
C GLY A 6 12.48 19.21 17.59
N THR A 7 11.54 19.19 18.53
CA THR A 7 11.66 18.32 19.71
C THR A 7 11.74 16.87 19.25
N ASP A 8 12.46 16.00 19.98
CA ASP A 8 12.56 14.56 19.65
C ASP A 8 11.18 13.90 19.48
N ALA A 9 10.15 14.43 20.14
CA ALA A 9 8.76 14.01 19.96
C ALA A 9 8.23 14.27 18.54
N GLY A 10 8.52 15.43 17.95
CA GLY A 10 8.13 15.77 16.59
C GLY A 10 8.80 14.83 15.56
N VAL A 11 10.08 14.53 15.75
CA VAL A 11 10.80 13.57 14.88
C VAL A 11 10.19 12.17 15.00
N ARG A 12 9.85 11.70 16.20
CA ARG A 12 9.19 10.39 16.40
C ARG A 12 7.83 10.27 15.74
N VAL A 13 7.08 11.37 15.64
CA VAL A 13 5.80 11.41 14.92
C VAL A 13 6.04 11.40 13.42
N LEU A 14 6.99 12.19 12.91
CA LEU A 14 7.34 12.18 11.49
C LEU A 14 7.86 10.81 11.04
N ASP A 15 8.68 10.14 11.85
CA ASP A 15 9.14 8.77 11.60
C ASP A 15 7.97 7.78 11.60
N ALA A 16 6.95 7.98 12.44
CA ALA A 16 5.73 7.17 12.44
C ALA A 16 4.84 7.43 11.21
N LEU A 17 4.92 8.62 10.61
CA LEU A 17 4.18 9.00 9.41
C LEU A 17 4.92 8.66 8.10
N GLU A 18 6.17 8.21 8.17
CA GLU A 18 6.90 7.73 6.99
C GLU A 18 6.15 6.56 6.35
N PHE A 19 6.19 6.49 5.01
CA PHE A 19 5.54 5.42 4.27
C PHE A 19 6.04 4.04 4.72
N GLY A 20 5.10 3.18 5.10
CA GLY A 20 5.41 1.83 5.59
C GLY A 20 6.08 1.81 6.97
N SER A 21 5.88 2.83 7.81
CA SER A 21 6.41 2.78 9.18
C SER A 21 5.88 1.56 9.94
N SER A 22 6.73 0.98 10.81
CA SER A 22 6.32 -0.18 11.62
C SER A 22 5.15 0.16 12.53
N LYS A 23 5.13 1.39 13.09
CA LYS A 23 4.05 1.88 13.96
C LYS A 23 2.70 1.92 13.26
N THR A 24 2.63 2.43 12.03
CA THR A 24 1.38 2.45 11.27
C THR A 24 0.93 1.04 10.93
N ILE A 25 1.86 0.16 10.51
CA ILE A 25 1.53 -1.24 10.21
C ILE A 25 1.05 -1.97 11.47
N ASP A 26 1.68 -1.77 12.61
CA ASP A 26 1.30 -2.44 13.86
C ASP A 26 -0.01 -1.90 14.42
N LEU A 27 -0.31 -0.61 14.25
CA LEU A 27 -1.62 -0.04 14.56
C LEU A 27 -2.72 -0.67 13.69
N HIS A 28 -2.48 -0.81 12.39
CA HIS A 28 -3.40 -1.52 11.51
C HIS A 28 -3.60 -2.99 11.93
N ARG A 29 -2.52 -3.70 12.28
CA ARG A 29 -2.58 -5.09 12.75
C ARG A 29 -3.30 -5.24 14.08
N HIS A 30 -3.19 -4.27 14.99
CA HIS A 30 -3.87 -4.27 16.27
C HIS A 30 -5.38 -4.36 16.08
N PHE A 31 -5.96 -3.51 15.22
CA PHE A 31 -7.40 -3.51 14.93
C PHE A 31 -7.86 -4.59 13.93
N LEU A 32 -6.99 -5.54 13.57
CA LEU A 32 -7.38 -6.77 12.88
C LEU A 32 -7.54 -7.97 13.82
N GLN A 33 -7.13 -7.83 15.09
CA GLN A 33 -7.21 -8.90 16.06
C GLN A 33 -8.63 -9.03 16.62
N PRO A 34 -9.11 -10.26 16.88
CA PRO A 34 -10.41 -10.46 17.54
C PRO A 34 -10.46 -9.74 18.89
N GLY A 35 -11.57 -9.07 19.17
CA GLY A 35 -11.79 -8.38 20.44
C GLY A 35 -11.21 -6.97 20.55
N TYR A 36 -10.57 -6.45 19.50
CA TYR A 36 -10.17 -5.04 19.41
C TYR A 36 -11.08 -4.31 18.43
N ASP A 37 -11.75 -3.26 18.90
CA ASP A 37 -12.72 -2.49 18.12
C ASP A 37 -12.67 -1.02 18.52
N ILE A 38 -12.51 -0.12 17.53
CA ILE A 38 -12.27 1.30 17.81
C ILE A 38 -13.48 1.95 18.51
N LEU A 39 -14.69 1.54 18.17
CA LEU A 39 -15.89 2.07 18.78
C LEU A 39 -16.06 1.56 20.22
N ALA A 40 -15.89 0.26 20.43
CA ALA A 40 -16.02 -0.35 21.75
C ALA A 40 -14.91 0.11 22.72
N ASP A 41 -13.66 0.17 22.23
CA ASP A 41 -12.49 0.43 23.07
C ASP A 41 -12.27 1.93 23.34
N TYR A 42 -12.64 2.80 22.37
CA TYR A 42 -12.33 4.23 22.44
C TYR A 42 -13.54 5.15 22.30
N GLY A 43 -14.73 4.62 21.95
CA GLY A 43 -15.94 5.43 21.77
C GLY A 43 -15.88 6.32 20.51
N VAL A 44 -15.08 5.96 19.51
CA VAL A 44 -14.85 6.75 18.29
C VAL A 44 -15.31 5.97 17.06
N ARG A 45 -15.82 6.67 16.04
CA ARG A 45 -16.02 6.14 14.69
C ARG A 45 -15.07 6.82 13.72
N GLU A 46 -14.51 6.04 12.81
CA GLU A 46 -13.53 6.52 11.85
C GLU A 46 -14.21 7.07 10.60
N PHE A 47 -13.66 8.14 10.03
CA PHE A 47 -14.13 8.71 8.76
C PHE A 47 -12.93 9.31 8.04
N CYS A 48 -12.86 9.17 6.71
CA CYS A 48 -11.80 9.77 5.92
C CYS A 48 -12.34 10.55 4.72
N ALA A 49 -12.27 11.88 4.79
CA ALA A 49 -12.46 12.75 3.65
C ALA A 49 -11.08 13.28 3.24
N ILE A 50 -10.71 13.08 1.98
CA ILE A 50 -9.37 13.46 1.49
C ILE A 50 -9.48 14.14 0.13
N GLY A 51 -8.56 15.07 -0.11
CA GLY A 51 -8.39 15.68 -1.43
C GLY A 51 -7.49 14.85 -2.35
N SER A 52 -7.30 15.34 -3.57
CA SER A 52 -6.23 14.85 -4.44
C SER A 52 -5.62 15.96 -5.29
N GLN A 53 -5.73 17.20 -4.84
CA GLN A 53 -5.22 18.34 -5.59
C GLN A 53 -3.98 18.95 -4.99
N THR A 54 -3.16 19.45 -5.90
CA THR A 54 -2.09 20.40 -5.58
C THR A 54 -2.51 21.85 -5.70
N LEU A 55 -1.89 22.70 -4.87
CA LEU A 55 -2.02 24.15 -4.93
C LEU A 55 -1.52 24.67 -6.27
N LYS A 56 -2.21 25.68 -6.84
CA LYS A 56 -1.84 26.27 -8.14
C LYS A 56 -0.36 26.68 -8.20
N LEU A 57 0.17 27.27 -7.13
CA LEU A 57 1.58 27.66 -7.05
C LEU A 57 2.52 26.46 -7.15
N LEU A 58 2.17 25.35 -6.49
CA LEU A 58 2.98 24.13 -6.51
C LEU A 58 2.94 23.45 -7.89
N ARG A 59 1.87 23.63 -8.68
CA ARG A 59 1.76 23.15 -10.09
C ARG A 59 2.85 23.69 -11.00
N LEU A 60 3.51 24.79 -10.65
CA LEU A 60 4.57 25.39 -11.47
C LEU A 60 5.96 24.84 -11.12
N VAL A 61 6.13 24.23 -9.95
CA VAL A 61 7.44 23.76 -9.48
C VAL A 61 7.80 22.43 -10.15
N PRO A 62 8.93 22.26 -10.84
CA PRO A 62 9.25 21.02 -11.59
C PRO A 62 9.72 19.87 -10.68
N VAL A 63 9.12 19.70 -9.50
CA VAL A 63 9.45 18.65 -8.53
C VAL A 63 8.28 17.67 -8.46
N ARG A 64 8.49 16.44 -8.95
CA ARG A 64 7.46 15.39 -9.01
C ARG A 64 6.85 15.08 -7.65
N TYR A 65 7.64 15.04 -6.58
CA TYR A 65 7.17 14.77 -5.22
C TYR A 65 6.19 15.83 -4.68
N LEU A 66 6.19 17.07 -5.22
CA LEU A 66 5.22 18.10 -4.85
C LEU A 66 3.90 18.01 -5.63
N LYS A 67 3.84 17.09 -6.60
CA LYS A 67 2.74 16.92 -7.56
C LYS A 67 2.43 15.45 -7.80
N GLU A 68 2.55 14.65 -6.76
CA GLU A 68 2.25 13.23 -6.87
C GLU A 68 0.78 13.05 -7.27
N ASP A 69 0.55 12.24 -8.29
CA ASP A 69 -0.80 11.92 -8.74
C ASP A 69 -1.57 11.20 -7.63
N SER A 70 -2.86 11.53 -7.48
CA SER A 70 -3.73 10.95 -6.45
C SER A 70 -3.19 11.16 -5.02
N SER A 71 -2.74 12.38 -4.75
CA SER A 71 -2.28 12.87 -3.45
C SER A 71 -2.78 14.29 -3.21
N ASP A 72 -3.03 14.67 -1.96
CA ASP A 72 -3.44 16.03 -1.59
C ASP A 72 -2.24 16.98 -1.33
N ASN A 73 -1.06 16.62 -1.84
CA ASN A 73 0.32 17.14 -1.60
C ASN A 73 1.04 16.57 -0.40
N THR A 74 0.31 16.03 0.56
CA THR A 74 0.90 15.54 1.81
C THR A 74 0.64 14.05 1.95
N VAL A 75 -0.58 13.62 1.67
CA VAL A 75 -1.05 12.26 1.87
C VAL A 75 -1.58 11.71 0.54
N ARG A 76 -1.04 10.55 0.13
CA ARG A 76 -1.60 9.75 -0.97
C ARG A 76 -3.01 9.30 -0.60
N THR A 77 -3.94 9.38 -1.54
CA THR A 77 -5.35 8.98 -1.31
C THR A 77 -5.49 7.56 -0.78
N SER A 78 -4.67 6.62 -1.27
CA SER A 78 -4.60 5.24 -0.79
C SER A 78 -4.05 5.08 0.63
N ALA A 79 -3.17 5.98 1.09
CA ALA A 79 -2.68 6.01 2.47
C ALA A 79 -3.75 6.58 3.42
N GLY A 80 -4.49 7.59 2.97
CA GLY A 80 -5.58 8.17 3.75
C GLY A 80 -6.75 7.21 3.94
N ASN A 81 -7.00 6.32 2.99
CA ASN A 81 -8.10 5.37 3.09
C ASN A 81 -7.81 4.26 4.11
N LEU A 82 -8.55 4.28 5.22
CA LEU A 82 -8.43 3.31 6.31
C LEU A 82 -8.98 1.91 5.96
N ASN A 83 -9.61 1.75 4.79
CA ASN A 83 -10.04 0.45 4.26
C ASN A 83 -8.85 -0.31 3.63
N PHE A 84 -7.93 -0.80 4.44
CA PHE A 84 -6.74 -1.51 3.96
C PHE A 84 -6.94 -3.04 3.83
N ASN A 85 -6.10 -3.69 3.03
CA ASN A 85 -5.99 -5.15 2.97
C ASN A 85 -4.73 -5.60 3.72
N TYR A 86 -4.76 -6.77 4.35
CA TYR A 86 -3.60 -7.34 5.03
C TYR A 86 -3.42 -8.82 4.66
N VAL A 87 -2.19 -9.19 4.35
CA VAL A 87 -1.76 -10.56 4.09
C VAL A 87 -0.51 -10.86 4.89
N ARG A 88 -0.50 -11.98 5.62
CA ARG A 88 0.69 -12.52 6.26
C ARG A 88 1.20 -13.74 5.50
N LEU A 89 2.43 -13.67 5.01
CA LEU A 89 3.17 -14.77 4.41
C LEU A 89 4.11 -15.37 5.46
N VAL A 90 4.05 -16.69 5.63
CA VAL A 90 4.91 -17.43 6.57
C VAL A 90 5.44 -18.70 5.91
N PRO A 91 6.59 -19.23 6.37
CA PRO A 91 7.09 -20.52 5.91
C PRO A 91 6.11 -21.63 6.30
N THR A 92 5.92 -22.62 5.44
CA THR A 92 5.16 -23.83 5.77
C THR A 92 6.00 -24.76 6.67
N PRO A 93 5.39 -25.74 7.36
CA PRO A 93 6.15 -26.75 8.10
C PRO A 93 7.22 -27.44 7.24
N GLU A 94 6.90 -27.76 6.00
CA GLU A 94 7.81 -28.42 5.05
C GLU A 94 9.05 -27.56 4.73
N ALA A 95 8.94 -26.23 4.81
CA ALA A 95 10.08 -25.33 4.62
C ALA A 95 11.14 -25.48 5.72
N PHE A 96 10.75 -25.88 6.94
CA PHE A 96 11.67 -26.12 8.05
C PHE A 96 12.39 -27.47 7.96
N GLU A 97 11.85 -28.40 7.17
CA GLU A 97 12.41 -29.75 6.96
C GLU A 97 13.34 -29.81 5.74
N LEU A 98 13.67 -28.66 5.13
CA LEU A 98 14.51 -28.60 3.93
C LEU A 98 15.95 -29.04 4.21
N GLU A 99 16.46 -29.90 3.34
CA GLU A 99 17.88 -30.27 3.36
C GLU A 99 18.75 -29.11 2.88
N VAL A 100 19.99 -29.03 3.39
CA VAL A 100 20.94 -27.95 3.04
C VAL A 100 21.16 -27.85 1.53
N ARG A 101 21.16 -28.99 0.82
CA ARG A 101 21.33 -29.02 -0.65
C ARG A 101 20.14 -28.40 -1.38
N GLU A 102 18.92 -28.68 -0.94
CA GLU A 102 17.70 -28.14 -1.54
C GLU A 102 17.62 -26.63 -1.34
N LEU A 103 17.98 -26.15 -0.15
CA LEU A 103 18.09 -24.74 0.15
C LEU A 103 19.12 -24.03 -0.75
N GLN A 104 20.32 -24.60 -0.87
CA GLN A 104 21.37 -24.02 -1.72
C GLN A 104 20.94 -23.96 -3.19
N GLN A 105 20.27 -25.00 -3.68
CA GLN A 105 19.72 -25.03 -5.03
C GLN A 105 18.63 -23.96 -5.20
N ALA A 106 17.73 -23.80 -4.23
CA ALA A 106 16.70 -22.77 -4.25
C ALA A 106 17.29 -21.35 -4.37
N ILE A 107 18.30 -21.06 -3.56
CA ILE A 107 19.00 -19.77 -3.58
C ILE A 107 19.72 -19.58 -4.91
N HIS A 108 20.42 -20.60 -5.41
CA HIS A 108 21.14 -20.52 -6.67
C HIS A 108 20.20 -20.30 -7.86
N SER A 109 19.14 -21.10 -8.00
CA SER A 109 18.11 -20.90 -9.02
C SER A 109 17.57 -19.48 -8.98
N ARG A 110 17.33 -18.94 -7.77
CA ARG A 110 16.81 -17.58 -7.65
C ARG A 110 17.80 -16.51 -8.09
N LEU A 111 19.09 -16.67 -7.80
CA LEU A 111 20.17 -15.78 -8.25
C LEU A 111 20.32 -15.78 -9.78
N GLU A 112 20.06 -16.93 -10.42
CA GLU A 112 20.03 -17.08 -11.89
C GLU A 112 18.67 -16.67 -12.50
N ASP A 113 17.82 -15.99 -11.72
CA ASP A 113 16.48 -15.55 -12.09
C ASP A 113 15.51 -16.68 -12.50
N GLU A 114 15.79 -17.91 -12.07
CA GLU A 114 14.92 -19.07 -12.28
C GLU A 114 13.79 -19.13 -11.24
N LYS A 115 12.75 -19.88 -11.61
CA LYS A 115 11.54 -20.05 -10.80
C LYS A 115 11.80 -21.01 -9.63
N VAL A 116 11.76 -20.48 -8.41
CA VAL A 116 11.80 -21.27 -7.17
C VAL A 116 10.44 -21.93 -6.88
N ARG A 117 10.43 -22.95 -6.03
CA ARG A 117 9.19 -23.65 -5.63
C ARG A 117 8.24 -22.73 -4.85
N PRO A 118 6.93 -22.70 -5.16
CA PRO A 118 5.98 -21.78 -4.51
C PRO A 118 5.40 -22.32 -3.19
N ASP A 119 5.63 -23.59 -2.86
CA ASP A 119 4.95 -24.31 -1.78
C ASP A 119 5.63 -24.17 -0.41
N TRP A 120 6.80 -23.53 -0.31
CA TRP A 120 7.47 -23.29 0.98
C TRP A 120 6.89 -22.14 1.79
N TYR A 121 6.03 -21.33 1.19
CA TYR A 121 5.38 -20.22 1.86
C TYR A 121 3.88 -20.29 1.63
N THR A 122 3.13 -19.94 2.67
CA THR A 122 1.67 -19.89 2.61
C THR A 122 1.14 -18.56 3.15
N ARG A 123 -0.10 -18.25 2.77
CA ARG A 123 -0.86 -17.10 3.27
C ARG A 123 -1.57 -17.54 4.54
N GLN A 124 -1.00 -17.27 5.71
CA GLN A 124 -1.57 -17.68 6.99
C GLN A 124 -2.76 -16.82 7.41
N ALA A 125 -2.70 -15.51 7.12
CA ALA A 125 -3.78 -14.60 7.42
C ALA A 125 -4.05 -13.72 6.20
N VAL A 126 -5.29 -13.72 5.73
CA VAL A 126 -5.80 -12.76 4.76
C VAL A 126 -6.95 -12.03 5.45
N ARG A 127 -6.90 -10.70 5.44
CA ARG A 127 -7.95 -9.82 5.98
C ARG A 127 -8.23 -8.78 4.92
N LEU A 128 -9.34 -8.93 4.21
CA LEU A 128 -9.71 -8.00 3.16
C LEU A 128 -10.58 -6.89 3.73
N ALA A 129 -10.39 -5.66 3.25
CA ALA A 129 -11.26 -4.54 3.59
C ALA A 129 -12.73 -4.83 3.29
N THR A 130 -13.00 -5.60 2.23
CA THR A 130 -14.36 -5.97 1.80
C THR A 130 -15.07 -6.94 2.74
N GLU A 131 -14.34 -7.60 3.65
CA GLU A 131 -14.91 -8.52 4.65
C GLU A 131 -15.26 -7.81 5.97
N ARG A 132 -14.97 -6.50 6.07
CA ARG A 132 -15.16 -5.69 7.27
C ARG A 132 -16.23 -4.62 7.01
N VAL A 133 -16.74 -4.02 8.08
CA VAL A 133 -17.59 -2.84 7.96
C VAL A 133 -16.77 -1.73 7.30
N PRO A 134 -17.22 -1.17 6.16
CA PRO A 134 -16.45 -0.17 5.44
C PRO A 134 -16.37 1.12 6.26
N ILE A 135 -15.16 1.67 6.37
CA ILE A 135 -14.94 3.00 6.92
C ILE A 135 -15.34 4.01 5.84
N PRO A 136 -16.20 4.99 6.13
CA PRO A 136 -16.56 6.01 5.15
C PRO A 136 -15.33 6.72 4.58
N PHE A 137 -15.21 6.69 3.25
CA PHE A 137 -14.11 7.30 2.50
C PHE A 137 -14.66 8.15 1.37
N ALA A 138 -14.26 9.42 1.31
CA ALA A 138 -14.66 10.36 0.26
C ALA A 138 -13.45 11.04 -0.36
N LEU A 139 -13.31 10.91 -1.68
CA LEU A 139 -12.42 11.73 -2.48
C LEU A 139 -13.13 13.05 -2.82
N VAL A 140 -12.72 14.13 -2.17
CA VAL A 140 -13.40 15.43 -2.27
C VAL A 140 -12.87 16.22 -3.46
N TYR A 141 -13.78 16.60 -4.34
CA TYR A 141 -13.50 17.39 -5.52
C TYR A 141 -12.83 18.74 -5.20
N GLU A 142 -11.81 19.07 -5.98
CA GLU A 142 -11.02 20.31 -5.88
C GLU A 142 -10.56 20.61 -4.46
N THR A 143 -10.04 19.60 -3.76
CA THR A 143 -9.56 19.72 -2.38
C THR A 143 -8.08 19.33 -2.29
N ALA A 144 -7.31 20.12 -1.55
CA ALA A 144 -5.90 19.91 -1.21
C ALA A 144 -5.75 19.76 0.32
N HIS A 145 -4.59 19.32 0.78
CA HIS A 145 -4.32 19.18 2.22
C HIS A 145 -4.42 20.52 2.96
N MET A 146 -3.91 21.57 2.33
CA MET A 146 -3.74 22.90 2.91
C MET A 146 -4.05 24.00 1.86
N GLY A 147 -4.15 25.24 2.31
CA GLY A 147 -4.42 26.41 1.47
C GLY A 147 -5.73 27.13 1.84
N GLU A 148 -5.80 28.43 1.53
CA GLU A 148 -6.96 29.28 1.84
C GLU A 148 -8.13 29.12 0.87
N ASP A 149 -7.85 28.65 -0.35
CA ASP A 149 -8.88 28.49 -1.39
C ASP A 149 -9.46 27.08 -1.36
N ILE A 150 -8.60 26.06 -1.47
CA ILE A 150 -9.00 24.65 -1.63
C ILE A 150 -8.48 23.72 -0.53
N GLY A 151 -7.92 24.24 0.56
CA GLY A 151 -7.43 23.40 1.67
C GLY A 151 -8.59 22.73 2.42
N ILE A 152 -8.46 21.47 2.82
CA ILE A 152 -9.57 20.73 3.44
C ILE A 152 -10.07 21.35 4.75
N LEU A 153 -9.20 22.00 5.53
CA LEU A 153 -9.56 22.64 6.81
C LEU A 153 -10.02 24.09 6.69
N LYS A 154 -9.37 24.87 5.81
CA LYS A 154 -9.51 26.34 5.75
C LYS A 154 -10.01 26.87 4.41
N GLY A 155 -10.14 26.00 3.41
CA GLY A 155 -10.53 26.36 2.06
C GLY A 155 -11.90 27.01 2.02
N ARG A 156 -11.99 28.14 1.31
CA ARG A 156 -13.23 28.88 1.08
C ARG A 156 -14.04 28.28 -0.07
N ASP A 157 -13.37 27.81 -1.11
CA ASP A 157 -13.97 27.43 -2.39
C ASP A 157 -14.52 25.99 -2.42
N ASN A 158 -14.07 25.15 -1.49
CA ASN A 158 -14.49 23.74 -1.35
C ASN A 158 -15.31 23.49 -0.08
N ARG A 159 -15.63 24.54 0.69
CA ARG A 159 -16.29 24.44 1.99
C ARG A 159 -17.69 23.83 1.90
N ASP A 160 -18.41 24.13 0.82
CA ASP A 160 -19.72 23.59 0.46
C ASP A 160 -19.68 22.06 0.21
N ARG A 161 -18.51 21.50 -0.09
CA ARG A 161 -18.30 20.05 -0.31
C ARG A 161 -17.80 19.35 0.93
N VAL A 162 -16.93 19.99 1.72
CA VAL A 162 -16.33 19.39 2.92
C VAL A 162 -17.29 19.41 4.12
N LEU A 163 -17.97 20.53 4.38
CA LEU A 163 -18.82 20.66 5.57
C LEU A 163 -19.99 19.67 5.62
N PRO A 164 -20.68 19.33 4.52
CA PRO A 164 -21.72 18.31 4.55
C PRO A 164 -21.20 16.94 5.01
N LEU A 165 -20.00 16.54 4.58
CA LEU A 165 -19.36 15.29 5.00
C LEU A 165 -19.11 15.31 6.51
N LEU A 166 -18.52 16.40 7.04
CA LEU A 166 -18.29 16.54 8.48
C LEU A 166 -19.61 16.49 9.28
N ARG A 167 -20.67 17.14 8.80
CA ARG A 167 -21.99 17.08 9.43
C ARG A 167 -22.57 15.67 9.44
N GLN A 168 -22.45 14.95 8.33
CA GLN A 168 -22.88 13.55 8.26
C GLN A 168 -22.13 12.70 9.27
N ALA A 169 -20.79 12.80 9.32
CA ALA A 169 -19.97 12.04 10.26
C ALA A 169 -20.32 12.32 11.73
N LEU A 170 -20.52 13.59 12.09
CA LEU A 170 -20.90 13.99 13.46
C LEU A 170 -22.33 13.60 13.85
N ALA A 171 -23.21 13.37 12.87
CA ALA A 171 -24.60 13.00 13.11
C ALA A 171 -24.82 11.50 13.28
N VAL A 172 -23.82 10.66 12.96
CA VAL A 172 -23.93 9.19 13.08
C VAL A 172 -24.08 8.80 14.54
N SER A 173 -25.16 8.10 14.84
CA SER A 173 -25.51 7.58 16.16
C SER A 173 -25.68 6.06 16.20
N SER A 174 -25.77 5.40 15.03
CA SER A 174 -25.96 3.96 14.92
C SER A 174 -25.07 3.30 13.85
N ASP A 175 -24.96 1.97 13.89
CA ASP A 175 -24.22 1.20 12.88
C ASP A 175 -24.89 1.20 11.51
N GLU A 176 -26.22 1.33 11.45
CA GLU A 176 -26.95 1.44 10.19
C GLU A 176 -26.62 2.78 9.51
N GLU A 177 -26.74 3.89 10.25
CA GLU A 177 -26.35 5.22 9.78
C GLU A 177 -24.89 5.28 9.35
N TYR A 178 -23.99 4.61 10.07
CA TYR A 178 -22.57 4.54 9.69
C TYR A 178 -22.36 3.87 8.32
N ARG A 179 -23.07 2.75 8.07
CA ARG A 179 -23.03 2.06 6.76
C ARG A 179 -23.67 2.90 5.65
N ASP A 180 -24.68 3.68 5.97
CA ASP A 180 -25.35 4.58 5.02
C ASP A 180 -24.42 5.73 4.62
N VAL A 181 -23.74 6.33 5.61
CA VAL A 181 -22.70 7.34 5.37
C VAL A 181 -21.55 6.76 4.54
N ALA A 182 -21.13 5.52 4.79
CA ALA A 182 -20.10 4.87 3.97
C ALA A 182 -20.50 4.76 2.49
N ARG A 183 -21.76 4.41 2.20
CA ARG A 183 -22.28 4.37 0.82
C ARG A 183 -22.37 5.76 0.21
N ALA A 184 -22.90 6.74 0.95
CA ALA A 184 -22.99 8.12 0.48
C ALA A 184 -21.61 8.74 0.16
N TRP A 185 -20.57 8.42 0.95
CA TRP A 185 -19.21 8.92 0.71
C TRP A 185 -18.54 8.26 -0.50
N GLN A 186 -18.86 6.99 -0.76
CA GLN A 186 -18.46 6.34 -2.00
C GLN A 186 -19.11 7.02 -3.22
N GLU A 187 -20.39 7.39 -3.14
CA GLU A 187 -21.06 8.14 -4.21
C GLU A 187 -20.40 9.50 -4.48
N VAL A 188 -19.94 10.20 -3.43
CA VAL A 188 -19.17 11.45 -3.56
C VAL A 188 -17.86 11.24 -4.33
N THR A 189 -17.16 10.13 -4.07
CA THR A 189 -15.96 9.74 -4.81
C THR A 189 -16.29 9.50 -6.28
N ASP A 190 -17.34 8.73 -6.56
CA ASP A 190 -17.76 8.38 -7.92
C ASP A 190 -18.21 9.63 -8.70
N ASP A 191 -18.95 10.54 -8.07
CA ASP A 191 -19.36 11.81 -8.64
C ASP A 191 -18.18 12.73 -8.93
N THR A 192 -17.21 12.76 -8.02
CA THR A 192 -15.96 13.50 -8.21
C THR A 192 -15.23 12.99 -9.46
N GLN A 193 -15.09 11.68 -9.62
CA GLN A 193 -14.46 11.10 -10.81
C GLN A 193 -15.28 11.36 -12.09
N ARG A 194 -16.61 11.19 -12.05
CA ARG A 194 -17.49 11.52 -13.19
C ARG A 194 -17.37 12.98 -13.61
N ARG A 195 -17.33 13.90 -12.65
CA ARG A 195 -17.20 15.34 -12.89
C ARG A 195 -15.88 15.68 -13.56
N ILE A 196 -14.79 15.03 -13.14
CA ILE A 196 -13.46 15.24 -13.71
C ILE A 196 -13.38 14.69 -15.13
N GLY A 197 -13.95 13.53 -15.42
CA GLY A 197 -13.97 12.96 -16.78
C GLY A 197 -14.68 13.84 -17.83
N ARG A 198 -15.53 14.78 -17.41
CA ARG A 198 -16.20 15.76 -18.28
C ARG A 198 -15.38 17.04 -18.52
N ARG A 199 -14.26 17.21 -17.82
CA ARG A 199 -13.40 18.38 -18.00
C ARG A 199 -12.42 18.15 -19.14
N LYS A 200 -12.03 19.25 -19.77
CA LYS A 200 -10.93 19.24 -20.74
C LYS A 200 -9.59 19.23 -20.01
N GLY A 201 -8.62 18.51 -20.55
CA GLY A 201 -7.24 18.55 -20.06
C GLY A 201 -6.67 19.97 -20.12
N GLN A 202 -5.74 20.30 -19.21
CA GLN A 202 -4.99 21.56 -19.27
C GLN A 202 -3.59 21.29 -19.83
N GLN A 203 -3.08 22.19 -20.66
CA GLN A 203 -1.68 22.12 -21.09
C GLN A 203 -0.78 22.23 -19.84
N HIS A 204 0.16 21.29 -19.69
CA HIS A 204 1.15 21.19 -18.59
C HIS A 204 0.66 20.66 -17.23
N TRP A 205 -0.63 20.37 -17.07
CA TRP A 205 -1.18 19.76 -15.85
C TRP A 205 -2.37 18.88 -16.21
N ASP A 206 -2.19 17.56 -16.16
CA ASP A 206 -3.31 16.66 -16.37
C ASP A 206 -4.12 16.49 -15.08
N LEU A 207 -5.23 17.21 -15.02
CA LEU A 207 -6.18 17.12 -13.92
C LEU A 207 -6.70 15.69 -13.73
N HIS A 208 -6.79 14.89 -14.79
CA HIS A 208 -7.35 13.54 -14.73
C HIS A 208 -6.48 12.62 -13.87
N HIS A 209 -5.16 12.65 -14.07
CA HIS A 209 -4.23 11.81 -13.31
C HIS A 209 -4.35 11.98 -11.80
N GLN A 210 -4.68 13.19 -11.36
CA GLN A 210 -4.85 13.51 -9.95
C GLN A 210 -6.07 12.83 -9.32
N TYR A 211 -7.05 12.39 -10.11
CA TYR A 211 -8.24 11.67 -9.62
C TYR A 211 -8.26 10.20 -10.06
N GLU A 212 -7.18 9.73 -10.67
CA GLU A 212 -7.02 8.31 -10.96
C GLU A 212 -6.78 7.54 -9.67
N GLY A 213 -7.49 6.44 -9.52
CA GLY A 213 -7.26 5.48 -8.44
C GLY A 213 -5.83 4.96 -8.48
N HIS A 214 -5.13 5.16 -7.36
CA HIS A 214 -3.86 4.52 -7.09
C HIS A 214 -3.99 3.61 -5.87
N SER A 215 -3.17 2.57 -5.82
CA SER A 215 -3.07 1.65 -4.69
C SER A 215 -1.65 1.67 -4.13
N GLN A 216 -1.53 1.45 -2.83
CA GLN A 216 -0.25 1.23 -2.17
C GLN A 216 -0.09 -0.24 -1.86
N LEU A 217 1.05 -0.81 -2.23
CA LEU A 217 1.43 -2.17 -1.86
C LEU A 217 2.69 -2.10 -0.99
N VAL A 218 2.53 -2.40 0.29
CA VAL A 218 3.59 -2.33 1.30
C VAL A 218 4.04 -3.74 1.64
N PHE A 219 5.33 -4.03 1.49
CA PHE A 219 5.95 -5.26 1.95
C PHE A 219 6.82 -4.96 3.15
N ARG A 220 6.57 -5.64 4.28
CA ARG A 220 7.43 -5.61 5.46
C ARG A 220 8.05 -6.99 5.65
N LEU A 221 9.37 -7.06 5.55
CA LEU A 221 10.15 -8.28 5.58
C LEU A 221 10.87 -8.40 6.93
N ASN A 222 10.49 -9.40 7.70
CA ASN A 222 11.20 -9.79 8.93
C ASN A 222 11.57 -11.27 8.83
N ASP A 223 12.58 -11.70 9.57
CA ASP A 223 12.87 -13.12 9.74
C ASP A 223 11.92 -13.78 10.75
N GLN A 224 12.06 -15.09 10.95
CA GLN A 224 11.26 -15.84 11.91
C GLN A 224 11.48 -15.45 13.39
N PHE A 225 12.53 -14.68 13.69
CA PHE A 225 12.83 -14.15 15.02
C PHE A 225 12.33 -12.71 15.20
N GLY A 226 11.80 -12.09 14.15
CA GLY A 226 11.28 -10.72 14.15
C GLY A 226 12.32 -9.67 13.77
N ASP A 227 13.54 -10.06 13.40
CA ASP A 227 14.56 -9.12 12.93
C ASP A 227 14.26 -8.68 11.49
N PRO A 228 14.44 -7.39 11.14
CA PRO A 228 14.19 -6.91 9.78
C PRO A 228 15.19 -7.49 8.77
N VAL A 229 14.70 -7.88 7.60
CA VAL A 229 15.54 -8.27 6.45
C VAL A 229 15.79 -7.02 5.59
N GLU A 230 16.91 -6.33 5.84
CA GLU A 230 17.16 -5.00 5.24
C GLU A 230 17.67 -5.02 3.80
N GLU A 231 18.36 -6.08 3.38
CA GLU A 231 18.88 -6.23 2.02
C GLU A 231 18.09 -7.33 1.32
N PHE A 232 17.36 -6.95 0.28
CA PHE A 232 16.50 -7.88 -0.44
C PHE A 232 16.19 -7.41 -1.86
N ASP A 233 15.81 -8.37 -2.69
CA ASP A 233 15.19 -8.16 -3.99
C ASP A 233 13.74 -8.59 -3.95
N LEU A 234 12.86 -7.78 -4.54
CA LEU A 234 11.45 -8.10 -4.75
C LEU A 234 11.13 -7.95 -6.23
N THR A 235 10.60 -9.02 -6.82
CA THR A 235 10.25 -9.09 -8.23
C THR A 235 8.78 -9.44 -8.41
N PHE A 236 8.11 -8.69 -9.29
CA PHE A 236 6.77 -8.98 -9.77
C PHE A 236 6.89 -9.66 -11.13
N ARG A 237 6.32 -10.85 -11.27
CA ARG A 237 6.28 -11.55 -12.57
C ARG A 237 4.84 -11.79 -13.00
N SER A 238 4.30 -10.86 -13.79
CA SER A 238 3.01 -11.08 -14.43
C SER A 238 3.10 -12.18 -15.48
N GLY A 239 2.21 -13.17 -15.41
CA GLY A 239 2.09 -14.24 -16.39
C GLY A 239 1.07 -13.94 -17.49
N GLY A 240 1.16 -14.60 -18.64
CA GLY A 240 0.12 -14.57 -19.69
C GLY A 240 0.52 -13.89 -21.00
N GLY A 241 -0.40 -13.85 -21.95
CA GLY A 241 -0.21 -13.31 -23.31
C GLY A 241 -0.45 -11.80 -23.44
N ALA A 242 -0.14 -11.26 -24.62
CA ALA A 242 -0.06 -9.82 -24.92
C ALA A 242 -1.27 -8.93 -24.54
N ASN A 243 -2.45 -9.52 -24.32
CA ASN A 243 -3.69 -8.78 -24.03
C ASN A 243 -3.99 -8.64 -22.52
N ARG A 244 -3.10 -9.10 -21.62
CA ARG A 244 -3.28 -8.95 -20.17
C ARG A 244 -2.51 -7.75 -19.66
N THR A 245 -3.10 -7.01 -18.72
CA THR A 245 -2.38 -5.90 -18.09
C THR A 245 -1.40 -6.46 -17.06
N ARG A 246 -0.12 -6.11 -17.20
CA ARG A 246 0.91 -6.48 -16.23
C ARG A 246 0.87 -5.54 -15.03
N LEU A 247 1.07 -6.07 -13.82
CA LEU A 247 1.13 -5.24 -12.62
C LEU A 247 2.33 -4.28 -12.68
N GLU A 248 3.44 -4.73 -13.24
CA GLU A 248 4.69 -3.98 -13.42
C GLU A 248 4.44 -2.65 -14.15
N ASP A 249 3.58 -2.65 -15.16
CA ASP A 249 3.22 -1.46 -15.95
C ASP A 249 2.35 -0.45 -15.17
N MET A 250 1.90 -0.81 -13.97
CA MET A 250 1.14 0.06 -13.08
C MET A 250 2.02 0.76 -12.04
N ILE A 251 3.27 0.31 -11.82
CA ILE A 251 4.15 0.87 -10.80
C ILE A 251 4.65 2.25 -11.24
N GLU A 252 4.36 3.28 -10.44
CA GLU A 252 4.77 4.66 -10.73
C GLU A 252 5.85 5.19 -9.80
N ASP A 253 5.91 4.62 -8.59
CA ASP A 253 6.89 4.95 -7.56
C ASP A 253 7.23 3.72 -6.71
N LYS A 254 8.45 3.72 -6.16
CA LYS A 254 8.98 2.76 -5.20
C LYS A 254 9.65 3.53 -4.08
N HIS A 255 9.29 3.22 -2.84
CA HIS A 255 9.85 3.85 -1.65
C HIS A 255 10.34 2.79 -0.66
N ILE A 256 11.62 2.83 -0.28
CA ILE A 256 12.17 2.03 0.82
C ILE A 256 12.15 2.91 2.06
N ASN A 257 11.54 2.42 3.14
CA ASN A 257 11.48 3.15 4.39
C ASN A 257 12.89 3.33 4.98
N ARG A 258 13.24 4.55 5.38
CA ARG A 258 14.60 4.88 5.81
C ARG A 258 14.90 4.40 7.23
N LYS A 259 13.90 4.31 8.09
CA LYS A 259 14.03 3.86 9.49
C LYS A 259 13.85 2.35 9.65
N HIS A 260 13.07 1.75 8.77
CA HIS A 260 12.74 0.33 8.73
C HIS A 260 13.08 -0.23 7.35
N ARG A 261 14.38 -0.39 7.08
CA ARG A 261 14.89 -0.73 5.74
C ARG A 261 14.37 -2.06 5.18
N GLY A 262 13.89 -2.96 6.04
CA GLY A 262 13.14 -4.15 5.63
C GLY A 262 11.72 -3.90 5.11
N THR A 263 11.30 -2.64 4.94
CA THR A 263 9.99 -2.27 4.41
C THR A 263 10.10 -1.48 3.13
N VAL A 264 9.38 -1.93 2.10
CA VAL A 264 9.27 -1.26 0.79
C VAL A 264 7.81 -1.06 0.43
N LEU A 265 7.54 0.06 -0.21
CA LEU A 265 6.24 0.42 -0.75
C LEU A 265 6.33 0.57 -2.27
N TYR A 266 5.32 0.08 -2.97
CA TYR A 266 5.07 0.34 -4.38
C TYR A 266 3.77 1.14 -4.53
N TYR A 267 3.80 2.17 -5.38
CA TYR A 267 2.63 2.97 -5.71
C TYR A 267 2.14 2.63 -7.11
N LEU A 268 0.91 2.16 -7.21
CA LEU A 268 0.36 1.52 -8.39
C LEU A 268 -0.80 2.36 -8.93
N ARG A 269 -0.72 2.85 -10.16
CA ARG A 269 -1.87 3.47 -10.83
C ARG A 269 -2.83 2.40 -11.32
N THR A 270 -3.87 2.13 -10.56
CA THR A 270 -4.83 1.04 -10.81
C THR A 270 -6.04 1.46 -11.65
N GLN A 271 -6.34 2.75 -11.72
CA GLN A 271 -7.36 3.28 -12.62
C GLN A 271 -6.77 4.28 -13.61
N ARG A 272 -7.39 4.42 -14.77
CA ARG A 272 -7.07 5.47 -15.74
C ARG A 272 -8.31 6.03 -16.43
N TYR A 273 -8.29 7.31 -16.75
CA TYR A 273 -9.27 7.91 -17.65
C TYR A 273 -9.02 7.47 -19.10
N LYS A 274 -10.09 7.04 -19.79
CA LYS A 274 -10.07 6.68 -21.21
C LYS A 274 -11.31 7.22 -21.92
N GLY A 275 -11.17 7.59 -23.19
CA GLY A 275 -12.25 8.14 -24.02
C GLY A 275 -11.78 9.35 -24.83
N SER A 276 -12.73 10.14 -25.32
CA SER A 276 -12.46 11.42 -25.97
C SER A 276 -12.44 12.56 -24.94
N ASP A 277 -11.68 13.62 -25.23
CA ASP A 277 -11.58 14.80 -24.37
C ASP A 277 -12.99 15.37 -24.04
N GLY A 278 -13.20 15.70 -22.76
CA GLY A 278 -14.50 16.12 -22.23
C GLY A 278 -15.56 15.01 -22.07
N ASN A 279 -15.22 13.74 -22.37
CA ASN A 279 -16.06 12.57 -22.12
C ASN A 279 -15.23 11.34 -21.74
N LEU A 280 -14.25 11.56 -20.86
CA LEU A 280 -13.40 10.51 -20.33
C LEU A 280 -14.15 9.72 -19.25
N LYS A 281 -13.95 8.41 -19.23
CA LYS A 281 -14.48 7.52 -18.20
C LYS A 281 -13.34 6.85 -17.44
N ILE A 282 -13.53 6.68 -16.15
CA ILE A 282 -12.58 5.92 -15.35
C ILE A 282 -12.65 4.44 -15.74
N THR A 283 -11.49 3.83 -15.95
CA THR A 283 -11.35 2.42 -16.28
C THR A 283 -10.42 1.76 -15.29
N ASP A 284 -10.85 0.63 -14.73
CA ASP A 284 -10.04 -0.16 -13.82
C ASP A 284 -9.06 -1.02 -14.63
N ARG A 285 -7.76 -0.78 -14.43
CA ARG A 285 -6.67 -1.52 -15.09
C ARG A 285 -6.50 -2.92 -14.51
N LEU A 286 -7.02 -3.19 -13.31
CA LEU A 286 -6.94 -4.49 -12.66
C LEU A 286 -7.95 -5.50 -13.22
N ARG A 287 -9.00 -5.03 -13.91
CA ARG A 287 -10.06 -5.88 -14.48
C ARG A 287 -9.52 -6.99 -15.38
N GLU A 288 -8.47 -6.69 -16.14
CA GLU A 288 -7.80 -7.62 -17.07
C GLU A 288 -6.36 -7.95 -16.63
N VAL A 289 -6.08 -7.84 -15.34
CA VAL A 289 -4.75 -8.12 -14.80
C VAL A 289 -4.32 -9.56 -15.06
N ALA A 290 -3.04 -9.72 -15.33
CA ALA A 290 -2.37 -11.01 -15.39
C ALA A 290 -2.38 -11.72 -14.02
N PRO A 291 -2.35 -13.07 -13.98
CA PRO A 291 -1.87 -13.77 -12.79
C PRO A 291 -0.43 -13.34 -12.48
N LEU A 292 -0.02 -13.44 -11.22
CA LEU A 292 1.20 -12.81 -10.75
C LEU A 292 1.97 -13.75 -9.81
N ASP A 293 3.27 -13.90 -10.04
CA ASP A 293 4.17 -14.44 -9.02
C ASP A 293 4.86 -13.27 -8.30
N PHE A 294 4.76 -13.23 -6.96
CA PHE A 294 5.64 -12.41 -6.11
C PHE A 294 6.85 -13.24 -5.74
N GLU A 295 8.05 -12.72 -5.98
CA GLU A 295 9.30 -13.38 -5.64
C GLU A 295 10.15 -12.45 -4.77
N ILE A 296 10.62 -12.94 -3.61
CA ILE A 296 11.41 -12.17 -2.66
C ILE A 296 12.66 -12.96 -2.30
N THR A 297 13.80 -12.28 -2.25
CA THR A 297 15.09 -12.88 -1.89
C THR A 297 15.79 -11.95 -0.91
N GLY A 298 16.08 -12.46 0.28
CA GLY A 298 16.82 -11.71 1.31
C GLY A 298 18.30 -12.07 1.27
N TYR A 299 19.14 -11.12 1.66
CA TYR A 299 20.60 -11.29 1.72
C TYR A 299 21.15 -10.76 3.05
N GLU A 300 22.17 -11.42 3.58
CA GLU A 300 22.96 -10.89 4.69
C GLU A 300 24.25 -10.26 4.14
N PRO A 301 24.37 -8.92 4.12
CA PRO A 301 25.51 -8.24 3.49
C PRO A 301 26.83 -8.46 4.24
N ARG A 302 26.79 -8.75 5.55
CA ARG A 302 28.00 -8.86 6.37
C ARG A 302 28.61 -10.25 6.37
N SER A 303 27.86 -11.27 5.93
CA SER A 303 28.33 -12.65 6.00
C SER A 303 27.59 -13.57 5.03
N ARG A 304 28.33 -14.53 4.46
CA ARG A 304 27.76 -15.66 3.69
C ARG A 304 27.27 -16.79 4.58
N GLN A 305 27.34 -16.61 5.89
CA GLN A 305 26.99 -17.62 6.89
C GLN A 305 25.48 -17.66 7.19
N ILE A 306 24.70 -16.77 6.60
CA ILE A 306 23.26 -16.70 6.78
C ILE A 306 22.65 -16.60 5.40
N ALA A 307 21.60 -17.39 5.18
CA ALA A 307 20.80 -17.31 3.98
C ALA A 307 19.32 -17.22 4.35
N TYR A 308 18.53 -16.65 3.44
CA TYR A 308 17.07 -16.65 3.56
C TYR A 308 16.49 -17.55 2.49
N LEU A 309 15.56 -18.42 2.86
CA LEU A 309 14.82 -19.21 1.88
C LEU A 309 14.01 -18.26 0.98
N PRO A 310 14.23 -18.28 -0.36
CA PRO A 310 13.49 -17.41 -1.26
C PRO A 310 11.98 -17.60 -1.16
N VAL A 311 11.24 -16.50 -1.13
CA VAL A 311 9.78 -16.51 -1.09
C VAL A 311 9.27 -16.51 -2.52
N ARG A 312 8.31 -17.38 -2.82
CA ARG A 312 7.49 -17.28 -4.03
C ARG A 312 6.03 -17.51 -3.71
N ILE A 313 5.18 -16.55 -4.03
CA ILE A 313 3.72 -16.68 -3.92
C ILE A 313 3.09 -16.48 -5.28
N ARG A 314 2.31 -17.47 -5.71
CA ARG A 314 1.52 -17.39 -6.94
C ARG A 314 0.11 -16.89 -6.62
N LEU A 315 -0.31 -15.86 -7.36
CA LEU A 315 -1.65 -15.31 -7.32
C LEU A 315 -2.35 -15.48 -8.66
N THR A 316 -3.61 -15.88 -8.62
CA THR A 316 -4.50 -15.79 -9.79
C THR A 316 -4.86 -14.34 -10.04
N ALA A 317 -5.32 -14.02 -11.26
CA ALA A 317 -5.81 -12.67 -11.58
C ALA A 317 -6.91 -12.18 -10.62
N LYS A 318 -7.81 -13.08 -10.20
CA LYS A 318 -8.86 -12.79 -9.21
C LYS A 318 -8.26 -12.40 -7.85
N GLN A 319 -7.27 -13.16 -7.38
CA GLN A 319 -6.59 -12.85 -6.12
C GLN A 319 -5.84 -11.52 -6.18
N VAL A 320 -5.25 -11.18 -7.33
CA VAL A 320 -4.64 -9.85 -7.53
C VAL A 320 -5.69 -8.74 -7.41
N GLN A 321 -6.88 -8.91 -8.01
CA GLN A 321 -7.99 -7.93 -7.92
C GLN A 321 -8.59 -7.82 -6.51
N GLU A 322 -8.62 -8.92 -5.75
CA GLU A 322 -9.07 -8.91 -4.35
C GLU A 322 -8.05 -8.19 -3.45
N LEU A 323 -6.76 -8.45 -3.66
CA LEU A 323 -5.69 -7.91 -2.84
C LEU A 323 -5.34 -6.47 -3.17
N ILE A 324 -5.37 -6.07 -4.43
CA ILE A 324 -4.99 -4.74 -4.89
C ILE A 324 -6.24 -4.05 -5.38
N GLN A 325 -6.56 -2.89 -4.81
CA GLN A 325 -7.80 -2.17 -5.09
C GLN A 325 -7.52 -0.66 -5.20
N PRO A 326 -8.22 0.05 -6.10
CA PRO A 326 -8.10 1.50 -6.21
C PRO A 326 -8.33 2.20 -4.87
N PHE A 327 -7.53 3.24 -4.59
CA PHE A 327 -7.58 4.05 -3.38
C PHE A 327 -7.36 3.27 -2.09
N ARG A 328 -6.74 2.10 -2.11
CA ARG A 328 -6.50 1.28 -0.91
C ARG A 328 -5.04 0.91 -0.76
N THR A 329 -4.64 0.74 0.49
CA THR A 329 -3.35 0.17 0.87
C THR A 329 -3.49 -1.33 1.11
N THR A 330 -2.51 -2.09 0.65
CA THR A 330 -2.36 -3.53 0.91
C THR A 330 -1.04 -3.76 1.60
N ILE A 331 -1.10 -4.34 2.79
CA ILE A 331 0.07 -4.67 3.60
C ILE A 331 0.34 -6.16 3.44
N VAL A 332 1.56 -6.49 3.04
CA VAL A 332 2.09 -7.85 2.91
C VAL A 332 3.20 -8.01 3.93
N ASP A 333 2.86 -8.59 5.08
CA ASP A 333 3.81 -8.95 6.12
C ASP A 333 4.45 -10.29 5.76
N VAL A 334 5.76 -10.32 5.58
CA VAL A 334 6.50 -11.50 5.17
C VAL A 334 7.45 -11.92 6.28
N GLN A 335 7.24 -13.12 6.79
CA GLN A 335 8.19 -13.79 7.68
C GLN A 335 9.11 -14.67 6.83
N MET A 336 10.33 -14.23 6.55
CA MET A 336 11.33 -14.99 5.80
C MET A 336 12.00 -16.03 6.70
N LEU A 337 12.26 -17.23 6.17
CA LEU A 337 13.00 -18.26 6.89
C LEU A 337 14.50 -18.03 6.77
N ARG A 338 15.13 -17.56 7.85
CA ARG A 338 16.57 -17.39 8.02
C ARG A 338 17.22 -18.69 8.44
N LEU A 339 18.23 -19.14 7.69
CA LEU A 339 18.91 -20.40 7.89
C LEU A 339 20.42 -20.19 8.02
N PRO A 340 21.07 -20.78 9.04
CA PRO A 340 22.51 -20.72 9.15
C PRO A 340 23.16 -21.58 8.05
N HIS A 341 24.27 -21.10 7.51
CA HIS A 341 25.10 -21.89 6.63
C HIS A 341 25.79 -23.01 7.43
N ARG A 342 26.16 -24.10 6.75
CA ARG A 342 26.88 -25.25 7.34
C ARG A 342 28.22 -24.92 8.02
N ASP A 343 28.73 -23.70 7.81
CA ASP A 343 30.00 -23.24 8.36
C ASP A 343 29.86 -22.45 9.66
N VAL A 344 28.63 -22.19 10.14
CA VAL A 344 28.37 -21.53 11.44
C VAL A 344 28.58 -22.50 12.60
N PHE A 345 27.93 -23.66 12.54
CA PHE A 345 28.06 -24.73 13.53
C PHE A 345 28.44 -26.02 12.81
N ARG A 346 29.64 -26.53 13.08
CA ARG A 346 30.10 -27.82 12.58
C ARG A 346 30.38 -28.73 13.77
N LEU A 347 29.50 -29.70 14.00
CA LEU A 347 29.81 -30.81 14.89
C LEU A 347 30.85 -31.68 14.18
N ARG A 348 32.04 -31.76 14.76
CA ARG A 348 33.07 -32.71 14.34
C ARG A 348 33.03 -33.90 15.27
N ARG A 349 33.20 -35.10 14.73
CA ARG A 349 33.44 -36.28 15.55
C ARG A 349 34.75 -36.03 16.31
N ALA A 350 34.74 -36.21 17.63
CA ALA A 350 35.96 -36.17 18.42
C ALA A 350 36.91 -37.25 17.88
N GLU A 351 38.15 -36.87 17.60
CA GLU A 351 39.21 -37.79 17.17
C GLU A 351 39.60 -38.78 18.27
#